data_AF-A0A4Y2MKH7-F1
#
_entry.id   AF-A0A4Y2MKH7-F1
#
_cell.length_a   1.000
_cell.length_b   1.000
_cell.length_c   1.000
_cell.angle_alpha   90.00
_cell.angle_beta   90.00
_cell.angle_gamma   90.00
#
_symmetry.space_group_name_H-M   'P 1'
#
loop_
_entity.id
_entity.type
_entity.pdbx_description
1 polymer ?
#
loop_
_entity_poly.entity_id
_entity_poly.type
_entity_poly.pdbx_seq_one_letter_code
_entity_poly.pdbx_strand_id
1 'polypeptide(L)'
;MLKNLSENSLCLILALFNRIWNGKAFPTAWRKAIVVPIPKVGKDPQNSSNYRPIALTSCLCKLMERMVNKRLVYILEKKNVLSKFQSGFRYGHSTEDNVFQLETAIRDAFVTKKHLISIFFDMDKAYDRTWRHGILKDLF
;
A
#
# COMPACT_ATOMS: atom_id res chain seq x y z
N MET A 1 0.28 -12.66 18.03
CA MET A 1 1.42 -12.28 18.90
C MET A 1 1.18 -10.96 19.62
N LEU A 2 1.27 -9.79 18.97
CA LEU A 2 1.08 -8.50 19.68
C LEU A 2 -0.36 -8.27 20.21
N LYS A 3 -1.38 -8.86 19.57
CA LYS A 3 -2.78 -8.77 20.00
C LYS A 3 -3.09 -9.53 21.31
N ASN A 4 -2.21 -10.46 21.71
CA ASN A 4 -2.43 -11.31 22.88
C ASN A 4 -1.63 -10.83 24.10
N LEU A 5 -1.05 -9.63 24.00
CA LEU A 5 -0.32 -9.02 25.10
C LEU A 5 -1.29 -8.46 26.15
N SER A 6 -0.83 -8.40 27.40
CA SER A 6 -1.59 -7.74 28.48
C SER A 6 -1.80 -6.25 28.19
N GLU A 7 -2.84 -5.66 28.77
CA GLU A 7 -3.12 -4.22 28.64
C GLU A 7 -1.92 -3.37 29.04
N ASN A 8 -1.24 -3.71 30.13
CA ASN A 8 -0.01 -3.04 30.57
C ASN A 8 1.07 -3.05 29.47
N SER A 9 1.25 -4.18 28.78
CA SER A 9 2.20 -4.29 27.68
C SER A 9 1.80 -3.44 26.48
N LEU A 10 0.50 -3.36 26.17
CA LEU A 10 -0.01 -2.49 25.11
C LEU A 10 0.19 -1.02 25.44
N CYS A 11 -0.02 -0.61 26.70
CA CYS A 11 0.27 0.73 27.19
C CYS A 11 1.75 1.09 27.05
N LEU A 12 2.66 0.16 27.37
CA LEU A 12 4.10 0.35 27.19
C LEU A 12 4.47 0.51 25.70
N ILE A 13 3.88 -0.28 24.81
CA ILE A 13 4.09 -0.15 23.36
C ILE A 13 3.59 1.22 22.86
N LEU A 14 2.43 1.66 23.33
CA LEU A 14 1.90 2.98 22.97
C LEU A 14 2.82 4.11 23.46
N ALA A 15 3.30 4.03 24.70
CA ALA A 15 4.26 4.98 25.25
C ALA A 15 5.57 5.02 24.43
N LEU A 16 6.07 3.85 24.02
CA LEU A 16 7.22 3.74 23.13
C LEU A 16 6.96 4.43 21.78
N PHE A 17 5.83 4.17 21.13
CA PHE A 17 5.49 4.80 19.85
C PHE A 17 5.36 6.32 19.96
N ASN A 18 4.72 6.81 21.02
CA ASN A 18 4.62 8.26 21.26
C ASN A 18 6.00 8.89 21.50
N ARG A 19 6.90 8.21 22.22
CA ARG A 19 8.27 8.67 22.41
C ARG A 19 9.05 8.72 21.09
N ILE A 20 8.93 7.70 20.24
CA ILE A 20 9.55 7.67 18.91
C ILE A 20 9.02 8.81 18.04
N TRP A 21 7.70 8.99 18.02
CA TRP A 21 7.03 10.02 17.22
C TRP A 21 7.44 11.44 17.63
N ASN A 22 7.36 11.75 18.93
CA ASN A 22 7.70 13.08 19.45
C ASN A 22 9.21 13.34 19.44
N GLY A 23 10.01 12.32 19.76
CA GLY A 23 11.47 12.41 19.79
C GLY A 23 12.14 12.37 18.42
N LYS A 24 11.38 12.12 17.33
CA LYS A 24 11.89 11.99 15.94
C LYS A 24 13.04 10.97 15.81
N ALA A 25 13.12 10.02 16.75
CA ALA A 25 14.23 9.08 16.88
C ALA A 25 13.77 7.68 16.48
N PHE A 26 13.87 7.38 15.18
CA PHE A 26 13.46 6.07 14.66
C PHE A 26 14.53 5.00 14.91
N PRO A 27 14.20 3.85 15.53
CA PRO A 27 15.18 2.81 15.85
C PRO A 27 15.94 2.32 14.62
N THR A 28 17.27 2.25 14.71
CA THR A 28 18.12 1.75 13.60
C THR A 28 17.82 0.29 13.25
N ALA A 29 17.46 -0.52 14.25
CA ALA A 29 17.03 -1.91 14.04
C ALA A 29 15.77 -2.01 13.17
N TRP A 30 14.86 -1.03 13.22
CA TRP A 30 13.65 -1.03 12.41
C TRP A 30 13.89 -0.61 10.95
N ARG A 31 15.07 -0.06 10.65
CA ARG A 31 15.50 0.23 9.26
C ARG A 31 16.06 -0.99 8.55
N LYS A 32 16.26 -2.11 9.25
CA LYS A 32 16.74 -3.37 8.68
C LYS A 32 15.55 -4.25 8.33
N ALA A 33 15.66 -4.98 7.22
CA ALA A 33 14.67 -5.95 6.79
C ALA A 33 15.37 -7.24 6.34
N ILE A 34 14.73 -8.38 6.57
CA ILE A 34 15.16 -9.67 6.00
C ILE A 34 14.46 -9.81 4.66
N VAL A 35 15.23 -9.90 3.57
CA VAL A 35 14.66 -10.05 2.22
C VAL A 35 14.52 -11.53 1.89
N VAL A 36 13.29 -11.97 1.66
CA VAL A 36 12.97 -13.34 1.25
C VAL A 36 12.49 -13.33 -0.20
N PRO A 37 13.23 -13.93 -1.14
CA PRO A 37 12.80 -14.01 -2.54
C PRO A 37 11.74 -15.10 -2.71
N ILE A 38 10.57 -14.74 -3.27
CA ILE A 38 9.49 -15.68 -3.58
C ILE A 38 9.39 -15.87 -5.10
N PRO A 39 9.46 -17.10 -5.62
CA PRO A 39 9.38 -17.35 -7.05
C PRO A 39 8.00 -16.95 -7.62
N LYS A 40 7.99 -16.38 -8.84
CA LYS A 40 6.76 -16.17 -9.61
C LYS A 40 6.25 -17.53 -10.11
N VAL A 41 4.96 -17.79 -9.93
CA VAL A 41 4.30 -19.01 -10.41
C VAL A 41 4.45 -19.12 -11.93
N GLY A 42 4.83 -20.30 -12.41
CA GLY A 42 4.96 -20.57 -13.85
C GLY A 42 6.18 -19.94 -14.53
N LYS A 43 7.17 -19.45 -13.78
CA LYS A 43 8.41 -18.87 -14.32
C LYS A 43 9.63 -19.70 -13.95
N ASP A 44 10.66 -19.62 -14.80
CA ASP A 44 11.94 -20.31 -14.61
C ASP A 44 12.63 -19.86 -13.30
N PRO A 45 12.89 -20.79 -12.35
CA PRO A 45 13.59 -20.51 -11.11
C PRO A 45 15.08 -20.16 -11.27
N GLN A 46 15.71 -20.47 -12.40
CA GLN A 46 17.13 -20.14 -12.61
C GLN A 46 17.36 -18.64 -12.86
N ASN A 47 16.32 -17.93 -13.29
CA ASN A 47 16.39 -16.50 -13.56
C ASN A 47 16.01 -15.68 -12.31
N SER A 48 16.97 -14.92 -11.77
CA SER A 48 16.79 -14.08 -10.57
C SER A 48 15.69 -13.02 -10.70
N SER A 49 15.39 -12.54 -11.92
CA SER A 49 14.31 -11.56 -12.17
C SER A 49 12.90 -12.14 -12.02
N ASN A 50 12.80 -13.47 -11.93
CA ASN A 50 11.54 -14.18 -11.71
C ASN A 50 11.16 -14.30 -10.24
N TYR A 51 11.93 -13.70 -9.31
CA TYR A 51 11.59 -13.64 -7.90
C TYR A 51 10.95 -12.30 -7.53
N ARG A 52 10.07 -12.33 -6.53
CA ARG A 52 9.55 -11.16 -5.83
C ARG A 52 10.29 -11.02 -4.50
N PRO A 53 11.08 -9.96 -4.28
CA PRO A 53 11.70 -9.74 -2.98
C PRO A 53 10.63 -9.30 -1.97
N ILE A 54 10.44 -10.05 -0.88
CA ILE A 54 9.60 -9.63 0.24
C ILE A 54 10.49 -9.18 1.40
N ALA A 55 10.35 -7.91 1.79
CA ALA A 55 11.07 -7.34 2.92
C ALA A 55 10.29 -7.61 4.24
N LEU A 56 10.83 -8.47 5.10
CA LEU A 56 10.30 -8.73 6.43
C LEU A 56 10.91 -7.73 7.42
N THR A 57 10.12 -6.73 7.79
CA THR A 57 10.47 -5.73 8.80
C THR A 57 9.98 -6.11 10.20
N SER A 58 10.49 -5.41 11.20
CA SER A 58 10.09 -5.54 12.62
C SER A 58 8.57 -5.49 12.80
N CYS A 59 8.01 -6.39 13.61
CA CYS A 59 6.57 -6.42 13.90
C CYS A 59 6.08 -5.13 14.59
N LEU A 60 6.90 -4.54 15.46
CA LEU A 60 6.58 -3.24 16.09
C LEU A 60 6.64 -2.10 15.08
N CYS A 61 7.60 -2.14 14.14
CA CYS A 61 7.68 -1.18 13.04
C CYS A 61 6.42 -1.20 12.18
N LYS A 62 6.00 -2.39 11.73
CA LYS A 62 4.76 -2.57 10.94
C LYS A 62 3.51 -2.08 11.67
N LEU A 63 3.46 -2.26 12.99
CA LEU A 63 2.35 -1.77 13.79
C LEU A 63 2.30 -0.24 13.81
N MET A 64 3.45 0.41 14.01
CA MET A 64 3.55 1.87 13.94
C MET A 64 3.22 2.39 12.53
N GLU A 65 3.79 1.79 11.47
CA GLU A 65 3.47 2.10 10.07
C GLU A 65 1.97 2.01 9.80
N ARG A 66 1.30 0.96 10.30
CA ARG A 66 -0.14 0.80 10.16
C ARG A 66 -0.93 1.92 10.85
N MET A 67 -0.49 2.37 12.03
CA MET A 67 -1.11 3.50 12.73
C MET A 67 -0.96 4.80 11.93
N VAL A 68 0.23 5.05 11.39
CA VAL A 68 0.51 6.22 10.55
C VAL A 68 -0.32 6.17 9.27
N ASN A 69 -0.33 5.03 8.58
CA ASN A 69 -1.10 4.83 7.35
C ASN A 69 -2.59 5.08 7.58
N LYS A 70 -3.17 4.56 8.68
CA LYS A 70 -4.59 4.80 9.00
C LYS A 70 -4.90 6.29 9.18
N ARG A 71 -4.01 7.05 9.85
CA ARG A 71 -4.17 8.51 10.03
C ARG A 71 -4.00 9.26 8.71
N LEU A 72 -3.04 8.86 7.89
CA LEU A 72 -2.77 9.48 6.60
C LEU A 72 -3.94 9.29 5.63
N VAL A 73 -4.43 8.05 5.48
CA VAL A 73 -5.58 7.74 4.63
C VAL A 73 -6.81 8.52 5.08
N TYR A 74 -7.08 8.62 6.38
CA TYR A 74 -8.18 9.45 6.89
C TYR A 74 -8.11 10.91 6.41
N ILE A 75 -6.90 11.51 6.44
CA ILE A 75 -6.70 12.89 5.97
C ILE A 75 -6.89 13.00 4.45
N LEU A 76 -6.33 12.06 3.69
CA LEU A 76 -6.42 12.06 2.22
C LEU A 76 -7.87 11.91 1.73
N GLU A 77 -8.64 11.04 2.38
CA GLU A 77 -10.07 10.87 2.11
C GLU A 77 -10.88 12.11 2.50
N LYS A 78 -10.66 12.63 3.72
CA LYS A 78 -11.36 13.83 4.21
C LYS A 78 -11.14 15.04 3.31
N LYS A 79 -9.95 15.16 2.73
CA LYS A 79 -9.58 16.23 1.80
C LYS A 79 -9.90 15.93 0.33
N ASN A 80 -10.48 14.77 0.01
CA ASN A 80 -10.75 14.31 -1.36
C ASN A 80 -9.51 14.39 -2.28
N VAL A 81 -8.33 14.07 -1.75
CA VAL A 81 -7.07 14.08 -2.53
C VAL A 81 -7.01 12.89 -3.49
N LEU A 82 -7.58 11.74 -3.09
CA LEU A 82 -7.61 10.53 -3.91
C LEU A 82 -8.67 10.65 -5.01
N SER A 83 -8.32 10.18 -6.22
CA SER A 83 -9.26 10.15 -7.34
C SER A 83 -10.46 9.27 -7.02
N LYS A 84 -11.66 9.71 -7.45
CA LYS A 84 -12.90 8.93 -7.33
C LYS A 84 -12.85 7.61 -8.09
N PHE A 85 -12.02 7.53 -9.14
CA PHE A 85 -11.83 6.33 -9.96
C PHE A 85 -10.74 5.39 -9.42
N GLN A 86 -10.08 5.74 -8.31
CA GLN A 86 -9.11 4.86 -7.67
C GLN A 86 -9.81 3.95 -6.65
N SER A 87 -9.92 2.66 -7.00
CA SER A 87 -10.47 1.63 -6.11
C SER A 87 -9.38 0.86 -5.36
N GLY A 88 -8.15 0.82 -5.89
CA GLY A 88 -7.03 0.10 -5.27
C GLY A 88 -6.63 0.67 -3.91
N PHE A 89 -6.47 -0.21 -2.93
CA PHE A 89 -6.05 0.11 -1.55
C PHE A 89 -6.95 1.11 -0.80
N ARG A 90 -8.20 1.28 -1.25
CA ARG A 90 -9.16 2.23 -0.69
C ARG A 90 -10.22 1.53 0.14
N TYR A 91 -10.62 2.12 1.26
CA TYR A 91 -11.64 1.53 2.14
C TYR A 91 -13.02 1.60 1.49
N GLY A 92 -13.78 0.51 1.53
CA GLY A 92 -15.11 0.44 0.94
C GLY A 92 -15.14 0.28 -0.58
N HIS A 93 -13.98 0.04 -1.20
CA HIS A 93 -13.85 -0.26 -2.62
C HIS A 93 -13.33 -1.68 -2.84
N SER A 94 -13.71 -2.29 -3.95
CA SER A 94 -13.27 -3.61 -4.37
C SER A 94 -12.76 -3.61 -5.82
N THR A 95 -12.24 -4.74 -6.26
CA THR A 95 -11.90 -4.94 -7.68
C THR A 95 -13.15 -4.99 -8.56
N GLU A 96 -14.31 -5.33 -7.99
CA GLU A 96 -15.58 -5.41 -8.71
C GLU A 96 -16.05 -4.02 -9.14
N ASP A 97 -15.78 -2.97 -8.36
CA ASP A 97 -16.12 -1.60 -8.73
C ASP A 97 -15.48 -1.19 -10.08
N ASN A 98 -14.22 -1.58 -10.28
CA ASN A 98 -13.50 -1.30 -11.53
C ASN A 98 -14.05 -2.12 -12.71
N VAL A 99 -14.40 -3.39 -12.46
CA VAL A 99 -15.00 -4.26 -13.48
C VAL A 99 -16.36 -3.72 -13.89
N PHE A 100 -17.20 -3.33 -12.91
CA PHE A 100 -18.51 -2.75 -13.15
C PHE A 100 -18.43 -1.43 -13.94
N GLN A 101 -17.47 -0.56 -13.61
CA GLN A 101 -17.23 0.66 -14.39
C GLN A 101 -16.87 0.35 -15.85
N LEU A 102 -15.98 -0.62 -16.09
CA LEU A 102 -15.60 -1.01 -17.45
C LEU A 102 -16.78 -1.66 -18.20
N GLU A 103 -17.53 -2.53 -17.54
CA GLU A 103 -18.72 -3.19 -18.10
C GLU A 103 -19.79 -2.16 -18.49
N THR A 104 -20.02 -1.16 -17.63
CA THR A 104 -20.96 -0.07 -17.89
C THR A 104 -20.52 0.74 -19.11
N ALA A 105 -19.24 1.10 -19.21
CA ALA A 105 -18.70 1.80 -20.38
C ALA A 105 -18.86 0.98 -21.68
N ILE A 106 -18.67 -0.35 -21.62
CA ILE A 106 -18.88 -1.25 -22.76
C ILE A 106 -20.35 -1.26 -23.18
N ARG A 107 -21.27 -1.39 -22.22
CA ARG A 107 -22.71 -1.41 -22.47
C ARG A 107 -23.18 -0.08 -23.08
N ASP A 108 -22.72 1.05 -22.55
CA ASP A 108 -23.09 2.37 -23.04
C ASP A 108 -22.61 2.60 -24.49
N ALA A 109 -21.39 2.16 -24.81
CA ALA A 109 -20.88 2.22 -26.17
C ALA A 109 -21.71 1.35 -27.13
N PHE A 110 -22.11 0.16 -26.70
CA PHE A 110 -22.98 -0.73 -27.48
C PHE A 110 -24.35 -0.10 -27.77
N VAL A 111 -25.01 0.46 -26.74
CA VAL A 111 -26.32 1.13 -26.88
C VAL A 111 -26.24 2.34 -27.80
N THR A 112 -25.16 3.12 -27.68
CA THR A 112 -24.97 4.35 -28.49
C THR A 112 -24.36 4.08 -29.87
N LYS A 113 -24.14 2.81 -30.24
CA LYS A 113 -23.48 2.38 -31.49
C LYS A 113 -22.12 3.04 -31.71
N LYS A 114 -21.37 3.26 -30.64
CA LYS A 114 -20.01 3.82 -30.67
C LYS A 114 -18.98 2.71 -30.41
N HIS A 115 -17.75 2.96 -30.84
CA HIS A 115 -16.61 2.10 -30.49
C HIS A 115 -16.00 2.56 -29.16
N LEU A 116 -15.76 1.61 -28.25
CA LEU A 116 -14.97 1.82 -27.05
C LEU A 116 -13.58 1.21 -27.24
N ILE A 117 -12.55 1.97 -26.92
CA ILE A 117 -11.17 1.49 -26.87
C ILE A 117 -10.71 1.60 -25.42
N SER A 118 -10.16 0.51 -24.87
CA SER A 118 -9.59 0.48 -23.52
C SER A 118 -8.08 0.26 -23.60
N ILE A 119 -7.32 1.03 -22.80
CA ILE A 119 -5.86 0.97 -22.73
C ILE A 119 -5.49 0.60 -21.30
N PHE A 120 -4.78 -0.52 -21.13
CA PHE A 120 -4.33 -0.99 -19.83
C PHE A 120 -2.84 -0.69 -19.66
N PHE A 121 -2.52 0.02 -18.58
CA PHE A 121 -1.15 0.33 -18.20
C PHE A 121 -0.72 -0.55 -17.03
N ASP A 122 0.49 -1.09 -17.11
CA ASP A 122 1.15 -1.76 -16.00
C ASP A 122 2.54 -1.14 -15.78
N MET A 123 2.89 -0.91 -14.51
CA MET A 123 4.16 -0.29 -14.15
C MET A 123 5.15 -1.34 -13.67
N ASP A 124 6.27 -1.50 -14.39
CA ASP A 124 7.33 -2.40 -13.95
C ASP A 124 7.96 -1.92 -12.64
N LYS A 125 8.00 -2.81 -11.63
CA LYS A 125 8.58 -2.57 -10.31
C LYS A 125 8.10 -1.27 -9.65
N ALA A 126 6.79 -1.02 -9.67
CA ALA A 126 6.18 0.22 -9.17
C ALA A 126 6.68 0.65 -7.77
N TYR A 127 6.75 -0.27 -6.81
CA TYR A 127 7.23 0.02 -5.46
C TYR A 127 8.73 0.37 -5.40
N ASP A 128 9.56 -0.27 -6.22
CA ASP A 128 11.01 -0.01 -6.25
C ASP A 128 11.34 1.29 -6.97
N ARG A 129 10.53 1.67 -7.97
CA ARG A 129 10.70 2.88 -8.79
C ARG A 129 10.00 4.12 -8.21
N THR A 130 9.43 4.02 -7.02
CA THR A 130 8.67 5.11 -6.41
C THR A 130 9.57 6.33 -6.10
N TRP A 131 9.19 7.51 -6.61
CA TRP A 131 9.94 8.75 -6.38
C TRP A 131 9.69 9.32 -4.98
N ARG A 132 10.51 8.90 -4.01
CA ARG A 132 10.36 9.26 -2.59
C ARG A 132 10.34 10.77 -2.34
N HIS A 133 11.14 11.54 -3.07
CA HIS A 133 11.18 13.00 -2.90
C HIS A 133 9.88 13.66 -3.35
N GLY A 134 9.30 13.23 -4.48
CA GLY A 134 8.00 13.72 -4.95
C GLY A 134 6.88 13.44 -3.94
N ILE A 135 6.82 12.22 -3.41
CA ILE A 135 5.82 11.87 -2.38
C ILE A 135 5.94 12.77 -1.15
N LEU A 136 7.17 13.03 -0.67
CA LEU A 136 7.35 13.91 0.48
C LEU A 136 6.93 15.35 0.16
N LYS A 137 7.23 15.85 -1.04
CA LYS A 137 6.81 17.17 -1.48
C LYS A 137 5.29 17.32 -1.55
N ASP A 138 4.57 16.28 -1.96
CA ASP A 138 3.09 16.34 -2.04
C ASP A 138 2.41 16.23 -0.67
N LEU A 139 3.12 15.71 0.34
CA LEU A 139 2.62 15.54 1.70
C LEU A 139 2.85 16.77 2.61
N PHE A 140 3.80 17.64 2.26
CA PHE A 140 4.18 18.84 3.03
C PHE A 140 3.82 20.12 2.28
#